data_AF-A0A847YLS2-F1
#
_entry.id   AF-A0A847YLS2-F1
#
_cell.length_a   1.000
_cell.length_b   1.000
_cell.length_c   1.000
_cell.angle_alpha   90.00
_cell.angle_beta   90.00
_cell.angle_gamma   90.00
#
_symmetry.space_group_name_H-M   'P 1'
#
loop_
_entity.id
_entity.type
_entity.pdbx_description
1 polymer ?
#
loop_
_entity_poly.entity_id
_entity_poly.type
_entity_poly.pdbx_seq_one_letter_code
_entity_poly.pdbx_strand_id
1 'polypeptide(L)' 'MFGLGMPELILILVIALVIFGPKNLPDIGKALGKTIREFRNASNGEADKTEPAKKELPPAEKDKDREVRK' A
#
# COMPACT_ATOMS: atom_id res chain seq x y z
N MET A 1 7.31 -13.35 33.82
CA MET A 1 5.89 -12.99 34.01
C MET A 1 5.60 -11.83 33.07
N PHE A 2 4.60 -11.94 32.19
CA PHE A 2 4.36 -11.12 30.99
C PHE A 2 5.30 -11.40 29.81
N GLY A 3 5.19 -12.60 29.24
CA GLY A 3 5.56 -12.78 27.84
C GLY A 3 4.43 -12.18 27.01
N LEU A 4 4.67 -11.08 26.31
CA LEU A 4 3.75 -10.58 25.30
C LEU A 4 3.64 -11.67 24.23
N GLY A 5 2.59 -12.48 24.35
CA GLY A 5 2.29 -13.52 23.41
C GLY A 5 1.69 -12.93 22.15
N MET A 6 1.60 -13.78 21.13
CA MET A 6 0.83 -13.47 19.93
C MET A 6 -0.62 -13.06 20.24
N PRO A 7 -1.33 -13.63 21.24
CA PRO A 7 -2.70 -13.21 21.59
C PRO A 7 -2.79 -11.74 22.02
N GLU A 8 -1.89 -11.27 22.88
CA GLU A 8 -1.89 -9.89 23.37
C GLU A 8 -1.60 -8.89 22.24
N LEU A 9 -0.66 -9.20 21.34
CA LEU A 9 -0.40 -8.38 20.17
C LEU A 9 -1.60 -8.30 19.23
N ILE A 10 -2.32 -9.41 19.02
CA ILE A 10 -3.54 -9.42 18.21
C ILE A 10 -4.63 -8.55 18.86
N LEU A 11 -4.80 -8.61 20.17
CA LEU A 11 -5.78 -7.78 20.88
C LEU A 11 -5.49 -6.28 20.70
N ILE A 12 -4.22 -5.88 20.84
CA ILE A 12 -3.79 -4.49 20.62
C ILE A 12 -4.02 -4.10 19.17
N LEU A 13 -3.68 -4.97 18.21
CA LEU A 13 -3.89 -4.74 16.79
C LEU A 13 -5.37 -4.51 16.48
N VAL A 14 -6.28 -5.30 17.06
CA VAL A 14 -7.73 -5.14 16.87
C VAL A 14 -8.20 -3.78 17.40
N ILE A 15 -7.74 -3.35 18.56
CA ILE A 15 -8.10 -2.02 19.11
C ILE A 15 -7.57 -0.91 18.18
N ALA A 16 -6.32 -1.01 17.74
CA ALA A 16 -5.73 -0.08 16.80
C ALA A 16 -6.50 -0.06 15.47
N LEU A 17 -6.94 -1.22 14.98
CA LEU A 17 -7.77 -1.37 13.79
C LEU A 17 -9.16 -0.74 13.92
N VAL A 18 -9.75 -0.73 15.11
CA VAL A 18 -11.04 -0.05 15.33
C VAL A 18 -10.87 1.46 15.26
N ILE A 19 -9.76 2.00 15.82
CA ILE A 19 -9.47 3.43 15.82
C ILE A 19 -9.04 3.91 14.42
N PHE A 20 -8.06 3.23 13.83
CA PHE A 20 -7.44 3.63 12.56
C PHE A 20 -8.14 3.03 11.35
N GLY A 21 -8.83 1.89 11.45
CA GLY A 21 -9.44 1.18 10.34
C GLY A 21 -8.47 0.27 9.56
N PRO A 22 -8.88 -0.94 9.15
CA PRO A 22 -8.02 -1.85 8.37
C PRO A 22 -7.63 -1.33 6.99
N LYS A 23 -8.41 -0.40 6.44
CA LYS A 23 -8.16 0.20 5.12
C LYS A 23 -6.98 1.18 5.14
N ASN A 24 -6.64 1.76 6.29
CA ASN A 24 -5.58 2.76 6.39
C ASN A 24 -4.18 2.14 6.63
N LEU A 25 -4.11 0.93 7.19
CA LEU A 25 -2.86 0.16 7.32
C LEU A 25 -2.08 -0.05 6.00
N PRO A 26 -2.70 -0.49 4.89
CA PRO A 26 -1.97 -0.69 3.64
C PRO A 26 -1.43 0.61 3.05
N ASP A 27 -2.13 1.74 3.21
CA ASP A 27 -1.63 3.03 2.72
C ASP A 27 -0.47 3.57 3.57
N ILE A 28 -0.57 3.46 4.90
CA ILE A 28 0.54 3.79 5.80
C ILE A 28 1.75 2.88 5.50
N GLY A 29 1.52 1.58 5.32
CA GLY A 29 2.58 0.62 4.97
C GLY A 29 3.24 0.91 3.62
N LYS A 30 2.48 1.33 2.60
CA LYS A 30 3.04 1.76 1.31
C LYS A 30 3.90 3.02 1.45
N ALA A 31 3.43 4.01 2.21
CA ALA A 31 4.17 5.25 2.44
C ALA A 31 5.47 5.00 3.21
N LEU A 32 5.38 4.31 4.35
CA LEU A 32 6.55 3.90 5.15
C LEU A 32 7.49 3.01 4.35
N GLY A 33 6.97 2.07 3.57
CA GLY A 33 7.76 1.16 2.74
C GLY A 33 8.57 1.90 1.66
N LYS A 34 7.99 2.94 1.04
CA LYS A 34 8.72 3.81 0.11
C LYS A 34 9.85 4.54 0.83
N THR A 35 9.56 5.16 1.97
CA THR A 35 10.58 5.87 2.76
C THR A 35 11.71 4.95 3.22
N ILE A 36 11.39 3.76 3.72
CA ILE A 36 12.40 2.78 4.15
C ILE A 36 13.24 2.30 2.96
N ARG A 37 12.61 2.08 1.80
CA ARG A 37 13.31 1.68 0.57
C ARG A 37 14.26 2.77 0.09
N GLU A 38 13.80 4.01 0.04
CA GLU A 38 14.63 5.18 -0.32
C GLU A 38 15.78 5.36 0.68
N PHE A 39 15.50 5.23 1.98
CA PHE A 39 16.52 5.31 3.03
C PHE A 39 17.58 4.21 2.90
N ARG A 40 17.16 2.99 2.55
CA ARG A 40 18.05 1.85 2.31
C ARG A 40 18.89 2.05 1.04
N ASN A 41 18.28 2.53 -0.04
CA ASN A 41 18.96 2.81 -1.30
C ASN A 41 20.02 3.91 -1.14
N ALA A 42 19.67 5.00 -0.43
CA ALA A 42 20.59 6.08 -0.09
C ALA A 42 21.74 5.59 0.80
N SER A 43 21.44 4.75 1.80
CA SER A 43 22.45 4.17 2.70
C SER A 43 23.40 3.20 1.98
N ASN A 44 22.93 2.52 0.94
CA ASN A 44 23.71 1.56 0.15
C ASN A 44 24.41 2.20 -1.07
N GLY A 45 24.21 3.50 -1.32
CA GLY A 45 24.79 4.19 -2.48
C GLY A 45 24.22 3.77 -3.83
N GLU A 46 23.08 3.06 -3.86
CA GLU A 46 22.39 2.68 -5.09
C GLU A 46 21.50 3.84 -5.55
N ALA A 47 21.91 4.56 -6.59
CA ALA A 47 21.07 5.56 -7.26
C ALA A 47 19.80 4.87 -7.82
N ASP A 48 18.65 5.29 -7.32
CA ASP A 48 17.37 4.59 -7.43
C ASP A 48 16.92 4.31 -8.88
N LYS A 49 16.64 3.03 -9.18
CA LYS A 49 15.85 2.59 -10.34
C LYS A 49 14.49 2.12 -9.84
N THR A 50 13.54 3.02 -9.62
CA THR A 50 12.16 2.60 -9.33
C THR A 50 11.13 3.46 -10.05
N GLU A 51 10.58 2.91 -11.14
CA GLU A 51 9.36 3.40 -11.79
C GLU A 51 8.16 3.38 -10.82
N PRO A 52 7.25 4.36 -10.91
CA PRO A 52 6.05 4.37 -10.08
C PRO A 52 5.17 3.17 -10.45
N ALA A 53 4.86 2.34 -9.44
CA ALA A 53 3.79 1.35 -9.50
C ALA A 53 2.44 2.09 -9.59
N LYS A 54 2.18 2.68 -10.75
CA LYS A 54 0.89 3.23 -11.16
C LYS A 54 0.01 2.03 -11.54
N LYS A 55 -0.57 1.37 -10.53
CA LYS A 55 -1.86 0.72 -10.71
C LYS A 55 -2.91 1.83 -10.83
N GLU A 56 -2.86 2.55 -11.96
CA GLU A 56 -4.10 3.01 -12.56
C GLU A 56 -4.93 1.76 -12.83
N LEU A 57 -6.01 1.60 -12.07
CA LEU A 57 -7.12 0.80 -12.57
C LEU A 57 -7.51 1.42 -13.92
N PRO A 58 -7.46 0.69 -15.04
CA PRO A 58 -7.98 1.20 -16.29
C PRO A 58 -9.51 1.29 -16.17
N PRO A 59 -10.15 2.47 -16.35
CA PRO A 59 -11.55 2.51 -16.74
C PRO A 59 -11.60 2.17 -18.23
N ALA A 60 -11.49 0.88 -18.54
CA ALA A 60 -11.67 0.35 -19.88
C ALA A 60 -13.11 -0.17 -20.02
N GLU A 61 -14.07 0.74 -20.01
CA GLU A 61 -15.39 0.49 -20.57
C GLU A 61 -15.85 1.75 -21.30
N LYS A 62 -15.24 2.01 -22.46
CA LYS A 62 -15.84 2.87 -23.48
C LYS A 62 -16.65 1.97 -24.41
N ASP A 63 -17.93 2.02 -24.12
CA ASP A 63 -19.06 1.49 -24.84
C ASP A 63 -18.98 1.70 -26.35
N LYS A 64 -19.43 0.67 -27.03
CA LYS A 64 -19.40 0.47 -28.48
C LYS A 64 -20.51 1.29 -29.13
N ASP A 65 -20.25 2.53 -29.51
CA ASP A 65 -21.27 3.29 -30.26
C ASP A 65 -20.68 4.15 -31.37
N ARG A 66 -21.23 3.91 -32.57
CA ARG A 66 -21.14 4.74 -33.80
C ARG A 66 -19.91 4.57 -34.69
N GLU A 67 -19.64 3.34 -35.10
CA GLU A 67 -19.23 3.07 -36.49
C GLU A 67 -20.42 2.48 -37.28
N VAL A 68 -21.60 3.10 -37.12
CA VAL A 68 -22.77 2.86 -37.98
C VAL A 68 -23.08 4.19 -38.67
N ARG A 69 -22.27 4.51 -39.66
CA ARG A 69 -22.67 5.43 -40.71
C ARG A 69 -22.08 4.94 -42.03
N LYS A 70 -22.74 3.89 -42.53
CA LYS A 70 -22.99 3.74 -43.96
C LYS A 70 -23.64 5.00 -44.51
#